data_AF-A0A937T2B2-F1
#
_entry.id   AF-A0A937T2B2-F1
#
_cell.length_a   1.000
_cell.length_b   1.000
_cell.length_c   1.000
_cell.angle_alpha   90.00
_cell.angle_beta   90.00
_cell.angle_gamma   90.00
#
_symmetry.space_group_name_H-M   'P 1'
#
loop_
_entity.id
_entity.type
_entity.pdbx_description
1 polymer ?
#
loop_
_entity_poly.entity_id
_entity_poly.type
_entity_poly.pdbx_seq_one_letter_code
_entity_poly.pdbx_strand_id
1 'polypeptide(L)'
;MASVTTEATIVNRGRGPEIAGTRITVFDVMDYLGEGWHRDRIASLFRLSSRDIQAAIDYIEQHRGEVEADYQQILERHQNYSYPPDVQAKIDKCRGTARRRMEELRKHRAQEACDAEDHG
;
A
#
# COMPACT_ATOMS: atom_id res chain seq x y z
N MET A 1 -4.10 35.18 19.95
CA MET A 1 -4.44 33.92 19.26
C MET A 1 -3.26 32.98 19.42
N ALA A 2 -3.28 32.11 20.44
CA ALA A 2 -2.19 31.16 20.67
C ALA A 2 -2.26 30.10 19.55
N SER A 3 -1.19 30.00 18.77
CA SER A 3 -0.98 28.91 17.82
C SER A 3 -0.91 27.62 18.62
N VAL A 4 -1.96 26.81 18.58
CA VAL A 4 -1.90 25.43 19.06
C VAL A 4 -0.99 24.70 18.09
N THR A 5 0.25 24.48 18.51
CA THR A 5 1.24 23.69 17.79
C THR A 5 0.81 22.23 17.89
N THR A 6 -0.26 21.83 17.19
CA THR A 6 -0.88 20.50 17.28
C THR A 6 0.20 19.44 17.12
N GLU A 7 0.66 18.86 18.22
CA GLU A 7 1.48 17.65 18.16
C GLU A 7 0.62 16.61 17.46
N ALA A 8 1.17 16.03 16.39
CA ALA A 8 0.48 15.00 15.66
C ALA A 8 0.19 13.87 16.63
N THR A 9 -1.08 13.73 16.99
CA THR A 9 -1.52 12.83 18.04
C THR A 9 -1.81 11.48 17.39
N ILE A 10 -1.16 10.41 17.83
CA ILE A 10 -1.53 9.06 17.44
C ILE A 10 -2.74 8.65 18.29
N VAL A 11 -3.82 8.24 17.62
CA VAL A 11 -5.08 7.84 18.26
C VAL A 11 -5.46 6.45 17.78
N ASN A 12 -6.13 5.66 18.63
CA ASN A 12 -6.64 4.35 18.23
C ASN A 12 -8.17 4.38 18.15
N ARG A 13 -8.72 4.07 16.97
CA ARG A 13 -10.18 4.04 16.69
C ARG A 13 -10.70 2.64 16.36
N GLY A 14 -9.96 1.60 16.75
CA GLY A 14 -10.31 0.18 16.50
C GLY A 14 -9.72 -0.40 15.22
N ARG A 15 -8.90 0.36 14.49
CA ARG A 15 -8.14 -0.09 13.30
C ARG A 15 -6.65 -0.32 13.59
N GLY A 16 -6.22 0.03 14.81
CA GLY A 16 -4.82 0.24 15.15
C GLY A 16 -4.51 1.72 15.41
N PRO A 17 -3.28 2.04 15.85
CA PRO A 17 -2.82 3.41 16.04
C PRO A 17 -2.76 4.16 14.70
N GLU A 18 -3.43 5.30 14.60
CA GLU A 18 -3.52 6.13 13.39
C GLU A 18 -3.23 7.60 13.69
N ILE A 19 -2.70 8.30 12.68
CA ILE A 19 -2.46 9.75 12.75
C ILE A 19 -3.81 10.47 12.86
N ALA A 20 -4.01 11.24 13.93
CA ALA A 20 -5.27 11.92 14.19
C ALA A 20 -5.74 12.78 13.00
N GLY A 21 -7.03 12.68 12.68
CA GLY A 21 -7.61 13.38 11.54
C GLY A 21 -7.46 12.64 10.20
N THR A 22 -6.79 11.49 10.19
CA THR A 22 -6.58 10.66 9.00
C THR A 22 -7.04 9.22 9.25
N ARG A 23 -6.97 8.39 8.20
CA ARG A 23 -7.06 6.93 8.29
C ARG A 23 -5.70 6.25 8.09
N ILE A 24 -4.61 7.02 8.13
CA ILE A 24 -3.25 6.51 7.94
C ILE A 24 -2.77 5.97 9.28
N THR A 25 -2.60 4.66 9.33
CA THR A 25 -2.11 3.92 10.49
C THR A 25 -0.59 3.98 10.58
N VAL A 26 -0.05 3.67 11.76
CA VAL A 26 1.40 3.46 11.91
C VAL A 26 1.89 2.29 11.06
N PHE A 27 1.04 1.31 10.75
CA PHE A 27 1.35 0.19 9.87
C PHE A 27 1.53 0.64 8.42
N ASP A 28 0.69 1.57 7.92
CA ASP A 28 0.83 2.15 6.59
C ASP A 28 2.18 2.90 6.44
N VAL A 29 2.66 3.54 7.53
CA VAL A 29 3.98 4.19 7.55
C VAL A 29 5.11 3.15 7.59
N MET A 30 4.91 2.06 8.33
CA MET A 30 5.88 0.97 8.51
C MET A 30 6.22 0.27 7.19
N ASP A 31 5.26 0.07 6.28
CA ASP A 31 5.50 -0.46 4.93
C ASP A 31 6.63 0.31 4.21
N TYR A 32 6.53 1.64 4.19
CA TYR A 32 7.49 2.49 3.49
C TYR A 32 8.82 2.65 4.23
N LEU A 33 8.80 2.66 5.58
CA LEU A 33 10.03 2.63 6.37
C LEU A 33 10.82 1.34 6.13
N GLY A 34 10.13 0.20 6.05
CA GLY A 34 10.72 -1.10 5.72
C GLY A 34 11.37 -1.13 4.33
N GLU A 35 10.83 -0.36 3.38
CA GLU A 35 11.45 -0.13 2.06
C GLU A 35 12.57 0.93 2.06
N GLY A 36 12.91 1.52 3.21
CA GLY A 36 13.96 2.52 3.34
C GLY A 36 13.57 3.92 2.85
N TRP A 37 12.27 4.24 2.77
CA TRP A 37 11.83 5.56 2.34
C TRP A 37 12.11 6.63 3.41
N HIS A 38 12.60 7.78 2.97
CA HIS A 38 12.78 8.93 3.85
C HIS A 38 11.43 9.55 4.25
N ARG A 39 11.32 10.03 5.49
CA ARG A 39 10.13 10.66 6.08
C ARG A 39 9.41 11.64 5.13
N ASP A 40 10.14 12.56 4.52
CA ASP A 40 9.54 13.60 3.69
C ASP A 40 8.94 13.05 2.39
N ARG A 41 9.46 11.91 1.90
CA ARG A 41 8.90 11.19 0.77
C ARG A 41 7.58 10.53 1.15
N ILE A 42 7.52 9.91 2.33
CA ILE A 42 6.30 9.31 2.89
C ILE A 42 5.24 10.40 3.13
N ALA A 43 5.64 11.55 3.68
CA ALA A 43 4.77 12.70 3.90
C ALA A 43 4.17 13.22 2.60
N SER A 44 5.01 13.35 1.56
CA SER A 44 4.57 13.74 0.22
C SER A 44 3.58 12.75 -0.39
N LEU A 45 3.82 11.45 -0.23
CA LEU A 45 2.94 10.38 -0.71
C LEU A 45 1.56 10.46 -0.06
N PHE A 46 1.50 10.59 1.27
CA PHE A 46 0.24 10.67 2.00
C PHE A 46 -0.40 12.06 2.00
N ARG A 47 0.28 13.07 1.44
CA ARG A 47 -0.13 14.49 1.48
C ARG A 47 -0.33 14.98 2.92
N LEU A 48 0.54 14.52 3.83
CA LEU A 48 0.59 14.89 5.24
C LEU A 48 1.80 15.75 5.52
N SER A 49 1.84 16.40 6.68
CA SER A 49 3.04 17.13 7.07
C SER A 49 4.16 16.16 7.47
N SER A 50 5.42 16.55 7.25
CA SER A 50 6.56 15.78 7.76
C SER A 50 6.51 15.57 9.27
N ARG A 51 5.88 16.48 10.02
CA ARG A 51 5.70 16.35 11.47
C ARG A 51 4.73 15.22 11.82
N ASP A 52 3.66 15.04 11.05
CA ASP A 52 2.71 13.94 11.27
C ASP A 52 3.37 12.58 11.04
N ILE A 53 4.16 12.47 9.97
CA ILE A 53 4.94 11.26 9.71
C ILE A 53 6.02 11.04 10.77
N GLN A 54 6.68 12.11 11.24
CA GLN A 54 7.64 12.00 12.34
C GLN A 54 6.98 11.44 13.60
N ALA A 55 5.80 11.93 13.99
CA ALA A 55 5.10 11.42 15.16
C ALA A 55 4.70 9.95 15.01
N ALA A 56 4.35 9.50 13.80
CA ALA A 56 4.12 8.08 13.54
C ALA A 56 5.41 7.26 13.68
N ILE A 57 6.54 7.73 13.13
CA ILE A 57 7.85 7.10 13.29
C ILE A 57 8.22 7.00 14.79
N ASP A 58 8.10 8.11 15.52
CA ASP A 58 8.44 8.16 16.94
C ASP A 58 7.55 7.22 17.76
N TYR A 59 6.27 7.10 17.41
CA TYR A 59 5.36 6.14 18.04
C TYR A 59 5.79 4.68 17.76
N ILE A 60 6.15 4.36 16.51
CA ILE A 60 6.64 3.04 16.12
C ILE A 60 7.88 2.68 16.93
N GLU A 61 8.85 3.58 17.05
CA GLU A 61 10.08 3.33 17.82
C GLU A 61 9.80 3.14 19.32
N GLN A 62 8.89 3.93 19.90
CA GLN A 62 8.52 3.82 21.31
C GLN A 62 7.74 2.53 21.65
N HIS A 63 6.97 2.00 20.70
CA HIS A 63 6.09 0.83 20.88
C HIS A 63 6.52 -0.36 20.01
N ARG A 64 7.81 -0.40 19.65
CA ARG A 64 8.31 -1.26 18.56
C ARG A 64 7.90 -2.72 18.67
N GLY A 65 8.01 -3.32 19.86
CA GLY A 65 7.67 -4.72 20.07
C GLY A 65 6.18 -5.04 19.83
N GLU A 66 5.28 -4.17 20.29
CA GLU A 66 3.83 -4.34 20.10
C GLU A 66 3.45 -4.09 18.63
N VAL A 67 3.97 -2.98 18.05
CA VAL A 67 3.70 -2.61 16.66
C VAL A 67 4.23 -3.66 15.69
N GLU A 68 5.45 -4.17 15.88
CA GLU A 68 6.01 -5.24 15.04
C GLU A 68 5.17 -6.53 15.15
N ALA A 69 4.75 -6.93 16.35
CA ALA A 69 3.93 -8.12 16.53
C ALA A 69 2.57 -8.02 15.81
N ASP A 70 1.87 -6.91 16.02
CA ASP A 70 0.58 -6.64 15.36
C ASP A 70 0.74 -6.58 13.83
N TYR A 71 1.81 -5.92 13.37
CA TYR A 71 2.12 -5.81 11.95
C TYR A 71 2.38 -7.19 11.32
N GLN A 72 3.16 -8.06 11.97
CA GLN A 72 3.36 -9.43 11.50
C GLN A 72 2.06 -10.23 11.45
N GLN A 73 1.18 -10.07 12.45
CA GLN A 73 -0.12 -10.74 12.46
C GLN A 73 -1.00 -10.27 11.29
N ILE A 74 -0.96 -8.98 10.94
CA ILE A 74 -1.66 -8.45 9.76
C ILE A 74 -1.11 -9.08 8.48
N LEU A 75 0.22 -9.11 8.31
CA LEU A 75 0.85 -9.71 7.13
C LEU A 75 0.51 -11.20 6.99
N GLU A 76 0.59 -11.96 8.09
CA GLU A 76 0.25 -13.38 8.11
C GLU A 76 -1.22 -13.61 7.73
N ARG A 77 -2.13 -12.79 8.27
CA ARG A 77 -3.55 -12.84 7.91
C ARG A 77 -3.77 -12.58 6.42
N HIS A 78 -3.06 -11.60 5.85
CA HIS A 78 -3.14 -11.27 4.42
C HIS A 78 -2.58 -12.39 3.53
N GLN A 79 -1.46 -12.99 3.92
CA GLN A 79 -0.83 -14.09 3.19
C GLN A 79 -1.71 -15.34 3.19
N ASN A 80 -2.32 -15.66 4.33
CA ASN A 80 -3.14 -16.85 4.50
C ASN A 80 -4.62 -16.62 4.17
N TYR A 81 -4.98 -15.43 3.71
CA TYR A 81 -6.36 -15.12 3.36
C TYR A 81 -6.79 -15.92 2.12
N SER A 82 -7.71 -16.86 2.32
CA SER A 82 -8.36 -17.59 1.24
C SER A 82 -9.72 -16.98 0.92
N TYR A 83 -9.96 -16.67 -0.34
CA TYR A 83 -11.26 -16.20 -0.80
C TYR A 83 -12.29 -17.34 -0.76
N PRO A 84 -13.55 -17.05 -0.42
CA PRO A 84 -14.66 -17.98 -0.63
C PRO A 84 -14.71 -18.49 -2.09
N PRO A 85 -15.18 -19.73 -2.34
CA PRO A 85 -15.11 -20.35 -3.68
C PRO A 85 -15.77 -19.54 -4.80
N ASP A 86 -16.89 -18.87 -4.51
CA ASP A 86 -17.62 -18.02 -5.44
C ASP A 86 -16.84 -16.75 -5.82
N VAL A 87 -16.19 -16.11 -4.83
CA VAL A 87 -15.31 -14.96 -5.04
C VAL A 87 -14.07 -15.36 -5.82
N GLN A 88 -13.45 -16.49 -5.46
CA GLN A 88 -12.29 -17.04 -6.15
C GLN A 88 -12.61 -17.33 -7.62
N ALA A 89 -13.73 -17.98 -7.92
CA ALA A 89 -14.17 -18.25 -9.29
C ALA A 89 -14.38 -16.95 -10.11
N LYS A 90 -14.91 -15.89 -9.47
CA LYS A 90 -15.06 -14.59 -10.13
C LYS A 90 -13.71 -13.95 -10.43
N ILE A 91 -12.77 -13.99 -9.49
CA ILE A 91 -11.39 -13.51 -9.67
C ILE A 91 -10.71 -14.23 -10.83
N ASP A 92 -10.81 -15.57 -10.87
CA ASP A 92 -10.16 -16.39 -11.90
C ASP A 92 -10.74 -16.14 -13.29
N LYS A 93 -12.08 -16.00 -13.39
CA LYS A 93 -12.74 -15.61 -14.64
C LYS A 93 -12.25 -14.25 -15.14
N CYS A 94 -12.20 -13.25 -14.26
CA CYS A 94 -11.70 -11.92 -14.61
C CYS A 94 -10.25 -11.99 -15.09
N ARG A 95 -9.37 -12.67 -14.35
CA ARG A 95 -7.95 -12.85 -14.73
C ARG A 95 -7.78 -13.57 -16.06
N GLY A 96 -8.55 -14.63 -16.32
CA GLY A 96 -8.52 -15.37 -17.57
C GLY A 96 -8.92 -14.52 -18.78
N THR A 97 -9.97 -13.71 -18.65
CA THR A 97 -10.38 -12.79 -19.73
C THR A 97 -9.35 -11.70 -20.00
N ALA A 98 -8.76 -11.12 -18.95
CA ALA A 98 -7.69 -10.13 -19.09
C ALA A 98 -6.45 -10.73 -19.77
N ARG A 99 -6.05 -11.95 -19.38
CA ARG A 99 -4.90 -12.65 -19.97
C ARG A 99 -5.08 -12.88 -21.48
N ARG A 100 -6.27 -13.33 -21.91
CA ARG A 100 -6.57 -13.54 -23.33
C ARG A 100 -6.45 -12.24 -24.13
N ARG A 101 -7.04 -11.14 -23.64
CA ARG A 101 -6.92 -9.82 -24.28
C ARG A 101 -5.47 -9.36 -24.40
N MET A 102 -4.65 -9.60 -23.38
CA MET A 102 -3.22 -9.26 -23.42
C MET A 102 -2.46 -10.09 -24.46
N GLU A 103 -2.80 -11.38 -24.62
CA GLU A 103 -2.21 -12.25 -25.63
C GLU A 103 -2.62 -11.83 -27.06
N GLU A 104 -3.87 -11.46 -27.27
CA GLU A 104 -4.36 -10.90 -28.54
C GLU A 104 -3.62 -9.61 -28.92
N LEU A 105 -3.48 -8.67 -27.97
CA LEU A 105 -2.72 -7.43 -28.19
C LEU A 105 -1.23 -7.69 -28.47
N ARG A 106 -0.63 -8.69 -27.84
CA ARG A 106 0.75 -9.09 -28.12
C ARG A 106 0.90 -9.65 -29.53
N LYS A 107 -0.05 -10.50 -29.96
CA LYS A 107 -0.07 -11.06 -31.32
C LYS A 107 -0.26 -9.97 -32.37
N HIS A 108 -1.19 -9.05 -32.15
CA HIS A 108 -1.40 -7.91 -33.05
C HIS A 108 -0.14 -7.07 -33.20
N ARG A 109 0.52 -6.71 -32.09
CA ARG A 109 1.79 -5.95 -32.15
C ARG A 109 2.92 -6.71 -32.83
N ALA A 110 3.01 -8.03 -32.62
CA ALA A 110 4.02 -8.85 -33.30
C ALA A 110 3.75 -8.94 -34.81
N GLN A 111 2.48 -9.05 -35.20
CA GLN A 111 2.04 -9.02 -36.60
C GLN A 111 2.41 -7.68 -37.24
N GLU A 112 2.06 -6.56 -36.62
CA GLU A 112 2.41 -5.21 -37.10
C GLU A 112 3.93 -5.01 -37.23
N ALA A 113 4.72 -5.59 -36.32
CA ALA A 113 6.18 -5.52 -36.40
C ALA A 113 6.73 -6.36 -37.57
N CYS A 114 6.22 -7.57 -37.80
CA CYS A 114 6.61 -8.39 -38.95
C CYS A 114 6.19 -7.73 -40.27
N ASP A 115 4.98 -7.18 -40.35
CA ASP A 115 4.47 -6.51 -41.54
C ASP A 115 5.27 -5.22 -41.85
N ALA A 116 5.79 -4.53 -40.83
CA ALA A 116 6.65 -3.36 -41.01
C ALA A 116 8.07 -3.69 -41.51
N GLU A 117 8.58 -4.89 -41.22
CA GLU A 117 9.89 -5.36 -41.68
C GLU A 117 9.86 -5.87 -43.13
N ASP A 118 8.71 -6.32 -43.63
CA ASP A 118 8.54 -6.86 -45.00
C ASP A 118 8.33 -5.78 -46.08
N HIS A 119 8.25 -4.50 -45.68
CA HIS A 119 8.06 -3.35 -46.57
C HIS A 119 9.31 -2.44 -46.71
N GLY A 120 10.49 -2.95 -46.32
CA GLY A 120 11.79 -2.25 -46.38
C GLY A 120 12.65 -2.58 -47.59
#